data_AF-A0A316AKM7-F1
#
_entry.id   AF-A0A316AKM7-F1
#
_cell.length_a   1.000
_cell.length_b   1.000
_cell.length_c   1.000
_cell.angle_alpha   90.00
_cell.angle_beta   90.00
_cell.angle_gamma   90.00
#
_symmetry.space_group_name_H-M   'P 1'
#
loop_
_entity.id
_entity.type
_entity.pdbx_description
1 polymer ?
#
loop_
_entity_poly.entity_id
_entity_poly.type
_entity_poly.pdbx_seq_one_letter_code
_entity_poly.pdbx_strand_id
1 'polypeptide(L)'
;MGTSFCYFCKLQSFIAWADCLTFIYPIWWTGMPAIMKGYIDRVFSYGFAYSYQGGVQMGLLKGKKTIVVNTHGKSKKEYGALGMDKALSLTSDTGVYSYCGLEMIQHFFFDQADRATPETIQAWKNGITELYQSQFLPTRVVEGH
;
A
#
# COMPACT_ATOMS: atom_id res chain seq x y z
N MET A 1 -26.64 -12.30 -16.28
CA MET A 1 -26.14 -12.38 -14.88
C MET A 1 -25.16 -13.54 -14.80
N GLY A 2 -23.85 -13.31 -14.66
CA GLY A 2 -22.88 -14.43 -14.60
C GLY A 2 -21.39 -14.08 -14.58
N THR A 3 -21.00 -12.87 -14.98
CA THR A 3 -19.57 -12.47 -15.08
C THR A 3 -19.04 -11.71 -13.87
N SER A 4 -19.90 -11.17 -13.00
CA SER A 4 -19.48 -10.32 -11.87
C SER A 4 -18.86 -11.10 -10.71
N PHE A 5 -19.31 -12.34 -10.45
CA PHE A 5 -18.76 -13.19 -9.39
C PHE A 5 -17.32 -13.64 -9.69
N CYS A 6 -16.98 -13.80 -10.97
CA CYS A 6 -15.65 -14.21 -11.42
C CYS A 6 -14.59 -13.08 -11.28
N TYR A 7 -15.01 -11.81 -11.36
CA TYR A 7 -14.07 -10.69 -11.33
C TYR A 7 -13.39 -10.53 -9.96
N PHE A 8 -14.12 -10.65 -8.85
CA PHE A 8 -13.55 -10.52 -7.51
C PHE A 8 -12.63 -11.68 -7.16
N CYS A 9 -13.04 -12.91 -7.45
CA CYS A 9 -12.18 -14.07 -7.27
C CYS A 9 -10.88 -13.94 -8.06
N LYS A 10 -10.92 -13.38 -9.27
CA LYS A 10 -9.72 -13.09 -10.06
C LYS A 10 -8.81 -12.09 -9.36
N LEU A 11 -9.34 -10.98 -8.84
CA LEU A 11 -8.55 -10.00 -8.08
C LEU A 11 -7.95 -10.61 -6.80
N GLN A 12 -8.72 -11.41 -6.08
CA GLN A 12 -8.24 -12.14 -4.91
C GLN A 12 -7.14 -13.14 -5.27
N SER A 13 -7.23 -13.79 -6.43
CA SER A 13 -6.19 -14.72 -6.89
C SER A 13 -4.85 -14.03 -7.14
N PHE A 14 -4.86 -12.79 -7.66
CA PHE A 14 -3.63 -12.00 -7.78
C PHE A 14 -3.02 -11.66 -6.43
N ILE A 15 -3.86 -11.31 -5.44
CA ILE A 15 -3.39 -11.06 -4.06
C ILE A 15 -2.83 -12.34 -3.44
N ALA A 16 -3.50 -13.48 -3.64
CA ALA A 16 -3.07 -14.77 -3.11
C ALA A 16 -1.72 -15.20 -3.70
N TRP A 17 -1.51 -14.97 -4.99
CA TRP A 17 -0.26 -15.26 -5.69
C TRP A 17 0.90 -14.34 -5.28
N ALA A 18 0.65 -13.05 -5.05
CA ALA A 18 1.72 -12.07 -4.82
C ALA A 18 2.35 -12.19 -3.42
N ASP A 19 3.67 -12.09 -3.34
CA ASP A 19 4.42 -11.96 -2.08
C ASP A 19 4.46 -10.51 -1.57
N CYS A 20 4.30 -9.55 -2.47
CA CYS A 20 4.28 -8.12 -2.19
C CYS A 20 3.13 -7.42 -2.92
N LEU A 21 2.37 -6.61 -2.18
CA LEU A 21 1.32 -5.76 -2.72
C LEU A 21 1.78 -4.30 -2.72
N THR A 22 1.62 -3.63 -3.86
CA THR A 22 2.01 -2.21 -3.99
C THR A 22 0.81 -1.39 -4.38
N PHE A 23 0.42 -0.46 -3.51
CA PHE A 23 -0.71 0.43 -3.73
C PHE A 23 -0.21 1.81 -4.10
N ILE A 24 -0.49 2.25 -5.33
CA ILE A 24 -0.05 3.55 -5.84
C ILE A 24 -1.31 4.37 -6.15
N TYR A 25 -1.54 5.43 -5.38
CA TYR A 25 -2.70 6.30 -5.57
C TYR A 25 -2.45 7.70 -5.01
N PRO A 26 -3.06 8.76 -5.58
CA PRO A 26 -3.01 10.08 -4.98
C PRO A 26 -3.91 10.15 -3.74
N ILE A 27 -3.54 10.96 -2.76
CA ILE A 27 -4.42 11.26 -1.62
C ILE A 27 -5.45 12.29 -2.08
N TRP A 28 -6.71 11.90 -2.09
CA TRP A 28 -7.84 12.77 -2.37
C TRP A 28 -8.74 12.84 -1.14
N TRP A 29 -9.04 14.06 -0.69
CA TRP A 29 -9.82 14.28 0.54
C TRP A 29 -9.31 13.47 1.74
N THR A 30 -8.00 13.55 1.98
CA THR A 30 -7.32 12.88 3.10
C THR A 30 -7.55 11.36 3.14
N GLY A 31 -7.65 10.71 1.98
CA GLY A 31 -7.76 9.26 1.90
C GLY A 31 -7.60 8.72 0.48
N MET A 32 -8.04 7.48 0.30
CA MET A 32 -8.03 6.79 -0.99
C MET A 32 -9.02 7.43 -1.97
N PRO A 33 -8.70 7.50 -3.27
CA PRO A 33 -9.68 7.77 -4.31
C PRO A 33 -10.82 6.75 -4.27
N ALA A 34 -12.03 7.16 -4.65
CA ALA A 34 -13.23 6.33 -4.54
C ALA A 34 -13.09 4.95 -5.20
N ILE A 35 -12.41 4.87 -6.35
CA ILE A 35 -12.16 3.60 -7.05
C ILE A 35 -11.25 2.67 -6.24
N MET A 36 -10.24 3.22 -5.57
CA MET A 36 -9.30 2.46 -4.74
C MET A 36 -10.00 2.00 -3.44
N LYS A 37 -10.77 2.89 -2.81
CA LYS A 37 -11.56 2.51 -1.63
C LYS A 37 -12.60 1.43 -1.98
N GLY A 38 -13.28 1.56 -3.11
CA GLY A 38 -14.22 0.56 -3.61
C GLY A 38 -13.57 -0.78 -3.98
N TYR A 39 -12.31 -0.77 -4.44
CA TYR A 39 -11.51 -1.99 -4.61
C TYR A 39 -11.29 -2.68 -3.26
N ILE A 40 -10.79 -1.96 -2.26
CA ILE A 40 -10.58 -2.49 -0.91
C ILE A 40 -11.89 -3.05 -0.34
N ASP A 41 -12.97 -2.28 -0.37
CA ASP A 41 -14.27 -2.67 0.23
C ASP A 41 -14.87 -3.94 -0.36
N ARG A 42 -14.58 -4.23 -1.64
CA ARG A 42 -15.13 -5.39 -2.35
C ARG A 42 -14.18 -6.58 -2.37
N VAL A 43 -12.87 -6.36 -2.42
CA VAL A 43 -11.86 -7.42 -2.56
C VAL A 43 -11.38 -7.90 -1.19
N PHE A 44 -11.27 -7.01 -0.21
CA PHE A 44 -10.81 -7.34 1.15
C PHE A 44 -12.00 -7.84 1.98
N SER A 45 -12.60 -8.93 1.53
CA SER A 45 -13.81 -9.50 2.11
C SER A 45 -13.52 -10.38 3.34
N TYR A 46 -14.56 -10.55 4.17
CA TYR A 46 -14.55 -11.56 5.23
C TYR A 46 -14.24 -12.95 4.66
N GLY A 47 -13.43 -13.73 5.37
CA GLY A 47 -12.98 -15.06 4.95
C GLY A 47 -11.85 -15.08 3.93
N PHE A 48 -11.50 -13.92 3.34
CA PHE A 48 -10.34 -13.78 2.46
C PHE A 48 -9.26 -12.89 3.06
N ALA A 49 -9.58 -11.64 3.40
CA ALA A 49 -8.60 -10.68 3.91
C ALA A 49 -8.58 -10.61 5.44
N TYR A 50 -9.73 -10.83 6.08
CA TYR A 50 -9.85 -10.91 7.53
C TYR A 50 -10.93 -11.90 7.95
N SER A 51 -10.89 -12.31 9.21
CA SER A 51 -11.95 -13.08 9.87
C SER A 51 -12.00 -12.76 11.36
N TYR A 52 -12.94 -13.37 12.08
CA TYR A 52 -13.00 -13.33 13.54
C TYR A 52 -13.03 -14.75 14.09
N GLN A 53 -12.19 -15.04 15.09
CA GLN A 53 -12.14 -16.34 15.77
C GLN A 53 -12.34 -16.09 17.26
N GLY A 54 -13.44 -16.60 17.82
CA GLY A 54 -13.80 -16.35 19.23
C GLY A 54 -13.97 -14.86 19.58
N GLY A 55 -14.39 -14.05 18.61
CA GLY A 55 -14.51 -12.59 18.77
C GLY A 55 -13.19 -11.81 18.59
N VAL A 56 -12.06 -12.50 18.41
CA VAL A 56 -10.77 -11.87 18.15
C VAL A 56 -10.58 -11.68 16.65
N GLN A 57 -10.16 -10.47 16.26
CA GLN A 57 -9.89 -10.10 14.88
C GLN A 57 -8.64 -10.83 14.36
N MET A 58 -8.73 -11.40 13.16
CA MET A 58 -7.64 -12.13 12.51
C MET A 58 -7.40 -11.63 11.08
N GLY A 59 -6.21 -11.09 10.81
CA GLY A 59 -5.74 -10.86 9.44
C GLY A 59 -5.42 -12.17 8.72
N LEU A 60 -5.85 -12.31 7.47
CA LEU A 60 -5.70 -13.53 6.67
C LEU A 60 -4.67 -13.40 5.53
N LEU A 61 -4.16 -12.19 5.27
CA LEU A 61 -3.12 -11.93 4.27
C LEU A 61 -1.71 -11.93 4.86
N LYS A 62 -1.49 -12.73 5.92
CA LYS A 62 -0.20 -12.82 6.61
C LYS A 62 0.90 -13.36 5.70
N GLY A 63 2.15 -12.99 5.99
CA GLY A 63 3.32 -13.41 5.22
C GLY A 63 3.49 -12.65 3.89
N LYS A 64 2.63 -11.67 3.62
CA LYS A 64 2.71 -10.80 2.44
C LYS A 64 3.15 -9.40 2.86
N LYS A 65 4.09 -8.86 2.09
CA LYS A 65 4.61 -7.50 2.24
C LYS A 65 3.70 -6.49 1.57
N THR A 66 3.67 -5.26 2.06
CA THR A 66 2.90 -4.17 1.47
C THR A 66 3.69 -2.87 1.44
N ILE A 67 3.63 -2.21 0.29
CA ILE A 67 4.20 -0.88 0.06
C ILE A 67 3.07 0.03 -0.41
N VAL A 68 3.03 1.24 0.13
CA VAL A 68 2.07 2.26 -0.29
C VAL A 68 2.84 3.45 -0.84
N VAL A 69 2.41 3.94 -1.99
CA VAL A 69 2.96 5.13 -2.64
C VAL A 69 1.83 6.12 -2.81
N ASN A 70 1.93 7.23 -2.08
CA ASN A 70 0.97 8.31 -2.11
C ASN A 70 1.60 9.57 -2.68
N THR A 71 0.82 10.28 -3.49
CA THR A 71 1.13 11.63 -3.96
C THR A 71 0.08 12.61 -3.42
N HIS A 72 0.49 13.81 -3.04
CA HIS A 72 -0.42 14.87 -2.59
C HIS A 72 0.14 16.27 -2.89
N GLY A 73 -0.73 17.29 -2.92
CA GLY A 73 -0.30 18.66 -3.26
C GLY A 73 0.27 19.47 -2.10
N LYS A 74 -0.20 19.26 -0.86
CA LYS A 74 0.35 19.97 0.31
C LYS A 74 1.79 19.60 0.56
N SER A 75 2.58 20.49 1.18
CA SER A 75 3.94 20.15 1.58
C SER A 75 3.97 19.17 2.76
N LYS A 76 5.05 18.39 2.87
CA LYS A 76 5.31 17.49 4.00
C LYS A 76 5.30 18.23 5.34
N LYS A 77 5.84 19.47 5.37
CA LYS A 77 5.87 20.32 6.57
C LYS A 77 4.46 20.66 7.06
N GLU A 78 3.56 21.04 6.14
CA GLU A 78 2.17 21.37 6.50
C GLU A 78 1.40 20.13 6.96
N TYR A 79 1.54 19.00 6.28
CA TYR A 79 0.90 17.75 6.70
C TYR A 79 1.39 17.28 8.07
N GLY A 80 2.69 17.31 8.32
CA GLY A 80 3.27 16.94 9.61
C GLY A 80 2.82 17.86 10.75
N ALA A 81 2.75 19.18 10.52
CA ALA A 81 2.29 20.14 11.53
C ALA A 81 0.83 19.93 11.94
N LEU A 82 -0.02 19.45 11.03
CA LEU A 82 -1.42 19.12 11.29
C LEU A 82 -1.60 17.70 11.86
N GLY A 83 -0.55 16.88 11.92
CA GLY A 83 -0.63 15.45 12.25
C GLY A 83 -1.34 14.61 11.18
N MET A 84 -1.47 15.14 9.97
CA MET A 84 -2.21 14.49 8.88
C MET A 84 -1.47 13.25 8.37
N ASP A 85 -0.13 13.29 8.34
CA ASP A 85 0.72 12.15 8.01
C ASP A 85 0.44 10.95 8.93
N LYS A 86 0.38 11.19 10.24
CA LYS A 86 0.07 10.16 11.24
C LYS A 86 -1.36 9.64 11.10
N ALA A 87 -2.32 10.54 10.85
CA ALA A 87 -3.72 10.16 10.66
C ALA A 87 -3.89 9.28 9.41
N LEU A 88 -3.21 9.63 8.31
CA LEU A 88 -3.20 8.82 7.09
C LEU A 88 -2.58 7.45 7.35
N SER A 89 -1.39 7.37 7.93
CA SER A 89 -0.78 6.08 8.28
C SER A 89 -1.64 5.25 9.23
N LEU A 90 -2.28 5.86 10.23
CA LEU A 90 -3.16 5.13 11.14
C LEU A 90 -4.37 4.54 10.39
N THR A 91 -5.00 5.33 9.51
CA THR A 91 -6.21 4.89 8.81
C THR A 91 -5.93 3.90 7.68
N SER A 92 -4.88 4.11 6.89
CA SER A 92 -4.49 3.20 5.81
C SER A 92 -3.68 2.02 6.34
N ASP A 93 -2.56 2.28 6.98
CA ASP A 93 -1.54 1.27 7.28
C ASP A 93 -2.05 0.36 8.37
N THR A 94 -2.50 0.94 9.47
CA THR A 94 -3.07 0.14 10.57
C THR A 94 -4.49 -0.31 10.26
N GLY A 95 -5.37 0.61 9.89
CA GLY A 95 -6.81 0.35 9.77
C GLY A 95 -7.21 -0.53 8.60
N VAL A 96 -6.41 -0.60 7.54
CA VAL A 96 -6.72 -1.41 6.35
C VAL A 96 -5.69 -2.53 6.14
N TYR A 97 -4.42 -2.18 5.99
CA TYR A 97 -3.41 -3.16 5.55
C TYR A 97 -3.00 -4.12 6.67
N SER A 98 -2.48 -3.59 7.79
CA SER A 98 -2.09 -4.40 8.94
C SER A 98 -3.27 -5.08 9.60
N TYR A 99 -4.46 -4.47 9.58
CA TYR A 99 -5.72 -5.14 9.97
C TYR A 99 -5.93 -6.44 9.18
N CYS A 100 -5.65 -6.46 7.87
CA CYS A 100 -5.75 -7.68 7.06
C CYS A 100 -4.53 -8.62 7.22
N GLY A 101 -3.56 -8.28 8.08
CA GLY A 101 -2.36 -9.08 8.34
C GLY A 101 -1.19 -8.80 7.40
N LEU A 102 -1.27 -7.77 6.56
CA LEU A 102 -0.18 -7.37 5.68
C LEU A 102 0.95 -6.71 6.46
N GLU A 103 2.19 -7.04 6.11
CA GLU A 103 3.38 -6.42 6.68
C GLU A 103 3.70 -5.11 5.94
N MET A 104 3.61 -3.98 6.65
CA MET A 104 3.95 -2.69 6.08
C MET A 104 5.46 -2.50 5.99
N ILE A 105 5.98 -2.50 4.77
CA ILE A 105 7.41 -2.31 4.48
C ILE A 105 7.76 -0.84 4.37
N GLN A 106 6.94 -0.07 3.65
CA GLN A 106 7.13 1.36 3.49
C GLN A 106 5.84 2.06 3.06
N HIS A 107 5.67 3.30 3.52
CA HIS A 107 4.65 4.21 3.03
C HIS A 107 5.31 5.52 2.58
N PHE A 108 5.36 5.72 1.26
CA PHE A 108 5.87 6.96 0.68
C PHE A 108 4.77 8.03 0.61
N PHE A 109 5.07 9.19 1.18
CA PHE A 109 4.26 10.41 1.01
C PHE A 109 5.04 11.42 0.17
N PHE A 110 4.78 11.40 -1.14
CA PHE A 110 5.34 12.35 -2.09
C PHE A 110 4.49 13.62 -2.12
N ASP A 111 5.06 14.70 -1.60
CA ASP A 111 4.40 15.98 -1.44
C ASP A 111 4.55 16.86 -2.69
N GLN A 112 3.73 17.92 -2.79
CA GLN A 112 3.82 18.92 -3.86
C GLN A 112 3.77 18.33 -5.29
N ALA A 113 3.01 17.25 -5.48
CA ALA A 113 2.98 16.50 -6.73
C ALA A 113 2.39 17.28 -7.92
N ASP A 114 1.60 18.32 -7.65
CA ASP A 114 1.07 19.25 -8.65
C ASP A 114 2.13 20.19 -9.24
N ARG A 115 3.31 20.28 -8.61
CA ARG A 115 4.44 21.12 -9.01
C ARG A 115 5.78 20.39 -9.01
N ALA A 116 5.77 19.07 -9.10
CA ALA A 116 6.98 18.26 -9.10
C ALA A 116 7.83 18.50 -10.35
N THR A 117 9.14 18.70 -10.15
CA THR A 117 10.09 18.81 -11.25
C THR A 117 10.56 17.43 -11.74
N PRO A 118 11.15 17.31 -12.94
CA PRO A 118 11.74 16.05 -13.40
C PRO A 118 12.77 15.46 -12.42
N GLU A 119 13.57 16.30 -11.77
CA GLU A 119 14.57 15.90 -10.77
C GLU A 119 13.88 15.33 -9.52
N THR A 120 12.80 15.97 -9.09
CA THR A 120 11.99 15.51 -7.94
C THR A 120 11.38 14.14 -8.23
N ILE A 121 10.79 13.97 -9.42
CA ILE A 121 10.23 12.69 -9.87
C ILE A 121 11.33 11.62 -9.95
N GLN A 122 12.53 11.97 -10.42
CA GLN A 122 13.65 11.04 -10.47
C GLN A 122 14.10 10.62 -9.07
N ALA A 123 14.16 11.53 -8.11
CA ALA A 123 14.45 11.20 -6.72
C ALA A 123 13.42 10.22 -6.13
N TRP A 124 12.13 10.43 -6.40
CA TRP A 124 11.06 9.50 -5.98
C TRP A 124 11.24 8.11 -6.58
N LYS A 125 11.54 8.03 -7.89
CA LYS A 125 11.82 6.76 -8.58
C LYS A 125 13.02 6.04 -7.98
N ASN A 126 14.09 6.77 -7.66
CA ASN A 126 15.28 6.20 -7.04
C ASN A 126 14.94 5.62 -5.67
N GLY A 127 14.25 6.36 -4.81
CA GLY A 127 13.85 5.87 -3.48
C GLY A 127 12.95 4.62 -3.53
N ILE A 128 12.02 4.56 -4.49
CA ILE A 128 11.24 3.34 -4.74
C ILE A 128 12.19 2.21 -5.18
N THR A 129 13.05 2.45 -6.17
CA THR A 129 13.94 1.41 -6.72
C THR A 129 14.87 0.83 -5.65
N GLU A 130 15.49 1.68 -4.84
CA GLU A 130 16.36 1.30 -3.73
C GLU A 130 15.63 0.44 -2.68
N LEU A 131 14.37 0.80 -2.37
CA LEU A 131 13.54 -0.02 -1.49
C LEU A 131 13.34 -1.43 -2.07
N TYR A 132 12.98 -1.54 -3.36
CA TYR A 132 12.77 -2.86 -3.95
C TYR A 132 14.06 -3.68 -4.03
N GLN A 133 15.18 -3.03 -4.36
CA GLN A 133 16.49 -3.67 -4.40
C GLN A 133 16.90 -4.22 -3.03
N SER A 134 16.68 -3.46 -1.95
CA SER A 134 17.04 -3.89 -0.60
C SER A 134 16.09 -4.95 -0.02
N GLN A 135 14.82 -4.93 -0.39
CA GLN A 135 13.79 -5.77 0.23
C GLN A 135 13.46 -7.06 -0.52
N PHE A 136 13.75 -7.13 -1.83
CA PHE A 136 13.28 -8.22 -2.71
C PHE A 136 14.32 -8.75 -3.70
N LEU A 137 15.48 -8.11 -3.85
CA LEU A 137 16.56 -8.67 -4.65
C LEU A 137 17.66 -9.20 -3.73
N PRO A 138 18.29 -10.35 -4.05
CA PRO A 138 19.46 -10.78 -3.31
C PRO A 138 20.53 -9.70 -3.46
N THR A 139 21.06 -9.21 -2.33
CA THR A 139 22.35 -8.50 -2.30
C THR A 139 23.32 -9.35 -3.13
N ARG A 140 23.84 -8.81 -4.23
CA ARG A 140 24.91 -9.46 -4.97
C ARG A 140 26.04 -9.68 -3.98
N VAL A 141 26.20 -10.92 -3.50
CA VAL A 141 27.45 -11.33 -2.88
C VAL A 141 28.45 -11.27 -4.02
N VAL A 142 29.25 -10.20 -4.04
CA VAL A 142 30.46 -10.15 -4.86
C VAL A 142 31.37 -11.22 -4.28
N GLU A 143 31.31 -12.43 -4.85
CA GLU A 143 32.33 -13.44 -4.62
C GLU A 143 33.64 -12.88 -5.17
N GLY A 144 34.51 -12.46 -4.25
CA GLY A 144 35.87 -12.06 -4.54
C GLY A 144 36.63 -13.21 -5.17
N HIS A 145 37.37 -12.89 -6.23
CA HIS A 145 38.34 -13.76 -6.87
C HIS A 145 39.56 -13.97 -5.97
#